data_AF-A0A7S0DQF7-F1
#
_entry.id   AF-A0A7S0DQF7-F1
#
_cell.length_a   1.000
_cell.length_b   1.000
_cell.length_c   1.000
_cell.angle_alpha   90.00
_cell.angle_beta   90.00
_cell.angle_gamma   90.00
#
_symmetry.space_group_name_H-M   'P 1'
#
loop_
_entity.id
_entity.type
_entity.pdbx_description
1 polymer ?
#
loop_
_entity_poly.entity_id
_entity_poly.type
_entity_poly.pdbx_seq_one_letter_code
_entity_poly.pdbx_strand_id
1 'polypeptide(L)'
;ASRKMKLRVYPNMSGNSTVDPAGKERELEERGNLSYRSRRMYLACSREEVVDTISLDQLIQQLGLERVDLVKIDAEGSEETIINAISKSTWAKINAIVLETHDTGNRVKTIKRKLEEAKFRSVRVSRDRRVPSNVYLHARR
;
A
#
# COMPACT_ATOMS: atom_id res chain seq x y z
N ALA A 1 11.80 1.82 -17.68
CA ALA A 1 11.05 3.08 -17.91
C ALA A 1 10.31 3.43 -16.63
N SER A 2 10.32 4.69 -16.19
CA SER A 2 9.40 5.14 -15.15
C SER A 2 7.98 4.97 -15.69
N ARG A 3 7.08 4.39 -14.89
CA ARG A 3 5.66 4.34 -15.24
C ARG A 3 5.02 5.59 -14.67
N LYS A 4 4.11 6.22 -15.40
CA LYS A 4 3.30 7.31 -14.87
C LYS A 4 2.04 6.73 -14.24
N MET A 5 1.63 7.29 -13.11
CA MET A 5 0.40 6.89 -12.42
C MET A 5 -0.41 8.13 -12.08
N LYS A 6 -1.72 8.05 -12.33
CA LYS A 6 -2.67 9.07 -11.93
C LYS A 6 -3.13 8.79 -10.50
N LEU A 7 -3.09 9.81 -9.66
CA LEU A 7 -3.53 9.77 -8.27
C LEU A 7 -4.50 10.94 -8.02
N ARG A 8 -5.38 10.79 -7.04
CA ARG A 8 -6.10 11.93 -6.45
C ARG A 8 -5.35 12.39 -5.21
N VAL A 9 -5.04 13.68 -5.15
CA VAL A 9 -4.36 14.34 -4.03
C VAL A 9 -5.37 15.15 -3.23
N TYR A 10 -5.27 15.11 -1.90
CA TYR A 10 -6.10 15.77 -0.90
C TYR A 10 -5.21 16.66 -0.02
N PRO A 11 -4.84 17.87 -0.45
CA PRO A 11 -3.72 18.64 0.10
C PRO A 11 -3.74 18.87 1.62
N ASN A 12 -4.93 18.90 2.23
CA ASN A 12 -5.10 19.19 3.65
C ASN A 12 -5.18 17.92 4.54
N MET A 13 -5.05 16.72 3.97
CA MET A 13 -5.13 15.46 4.72
C MET A 13 -3.75 14.87 5.05
N SER A 14 -3.65 14.02 6.08
CA SER A 14 -2.55 13.06 6.23
C SER A 14 -2.81 11.83 5.35
N GLY A 15 -1.77 11.24 4.74
CA GLY A 15 -1.96 10.18 3.74
C GLY A 15 -2.75 10.75 2.55
N ASN A 16 -2.19 11.82 1.97
CA ASN A 16 -2.94 12.80 1.20
C ASN A 16 -3.14 12.42 -0.27
N SER A 17 -2.89 11.18 -0.66
CA SER A 17 -3.03 10.76 -2.05
C SER A 17 -3.43 9.31 -2.14
N THR A 18 -4.18 8.95 -3.18
CA THR A 18 -4.57 7.55 -3.42
C THR A 18 -4.87 7.29 -4.89
N VAL A 19 -4.72 6.04 -5.30
CA VAL A 19 -5.27 5.51 -6.58
C VAL A 19 -6.75 5.13 -6.45
N ASP A 20 -7.27 4.97 -5.23
CA ASP A 20 -8.65 4.55 -4.94
C ASP A 20 -9.39 5.60 -4.08
N PRO A 21 -9.89 6.70 -4.70
CA PRO A 21 -10.65 7.73 -4.00
C PRO A 21 -11.85 7.18 -3.22
N ALA A 22 -12.55 6.19 -3.77
CA ALA A 22 -13.72 5.60 -3.13
C ALA A 22 -13.33 4.80 -1.88
N GLY A 23 -12.22 4.06 -1.94
CA GLY A 23 -11.64 3.41 -0.77
C GLY A 23 -11.25 4.40 0.33
N LYS A 24 -10.59 5.50 -0.05
CA LYS A 24 -10.22 6.56 0.89
C LYS A 24 -11.43 7.19 1.57
N GLU A 25 -12.51 7.44 0.84
CA GLU A 25 -13.74 7.97 1.43
C GLU A 25 -14.36 7.01 2.46
N ARG A 26 -14.41 5.71 2.17
CA ARG A 26 -14.90 4.69 3.12
C ARG A 26 -14.03 4.63 4.38
N GLU A 27 -12.71 4.67 4.22
CA GLU A 27 -11.76 4.68 5.35
C GLU A 27 -12.00 5.91 6.26
N LEU A 28 -12.25 7.09 5.67
CA LEU A 28 -12.56 8.30 6.43
C LEU A 28 -13.88 8.21 7.18
N GLU A 29 -14.89 7.57 6.60
CA GLU A 29 -16.18 7.31 7.24
C GLU A 29 -16.01 6.37 8.44
N GLU A 30 -15.27 5.27 8.28
CA GLU A 30 -14.97 4.33 9.37
C GLU A 30 -14.18 4.98 10.52
N ARG A 31 -13.27 5.90 10.21
CA ARG A 31 -12.49 6.62 11.23
C ARG A 31 -13.34 7.51 12.13
N GLY A 32 -14.58 7.83 11.76
CA GLY A 32 -15.56 8.54 12.60
C GLY A 32 -15.17 9.96 13.04
N ASN A 33 -14.00 10.46 12.65
CA ASN A 33 -13.37 11.65 13.24
C ASN A 33 -13.43 12.90 12.35
N LEU A 34 -14.09 12.83 11.19
CA LEU A 34 -14.24 14.00 10.32
C LEU A 34 -15.63 14.60 10.44
N SER A 35 -15.68 15.84 10.89
CA SER A 35 -16.88 16.66 10.70
C SER A 35 -17.23 16.75 9.21
N TYR A 36 -18.53 16.85 8.90
CA TYR A 36 -18.99 17.06 7.52
C TYR A 36 -18.28 18.25 6.83
N ARG A 37 -17.99 19.32 7.60
CA ARG A 37 -17.22 20.48 7.10
C ARG A 37 -15.79 20.11 6.71
N SER A 38 -15.09 19.34 7.55
CA SER A 38 -13.75 18.85 7.26
C SER A 38 -13.75 17.95 6.01
N ARG A 39 -14.72 17.03 5.90
CA ARG A 39 -14.87 16.15 4.73
C ARG A 39 -15.10 16.94 3.45
N ARG A 40 -16.00 17.93 3.47
CA ARG A 40 -16.24 18.82 2.32
C ARG A 40 -14.99 19.61 1.94
N MET A 41 -14.24 20.11 2.92
CA MET A 41 -13.00 20.86 2.65
C MET A 41 -11.93 19.97 2.00
N TYR A 42 -11.79 18.72 2.45
CA TYR A 42 -10.85 17.78 1.86
C TYR A 42 -11.22 17.39 0.43
N LEU A 43 -12.50 17.13 0.16
CA LEU A 43 -12.98 16.78 -1.19
C LEU A 43 -12.90 17.97 -2.15
N ALA A 44 -13.27 19.18 -1.69
CA ALA A 44 -13.31 20.39 -2.52
C ALA A 44 -11.93 20.83 -3.03
N CYS A 45 -10.87 20.59 -2.24
CA CYS A 45 -9.50 20.91 -2.65
C CYS A 45 -8.77 19.74 -3.32
N SER A 46 -9.46 18.61 -3.55
CA SER A 46 -8.83 17.46 -4.19
C SER A 46 -8.57 17.70 -5.67
N ARG A 47 -7.46 17.18 -6.18
CA ARG A 47 -7.07 17.32 -7.59
C ARG A 47 -6.44 16.05 -8.11
N GLU A 48 -6.49 15.86 -9.42
CA GLU A 48 -5.75 14.77 -10.06
C GLU A 48 -4.32 15.21 -10.34
N GLU A 49 -3.36 14.34 -10.03
CA GLU A 49 -1.96 14.52 -10.38
C GLU A 49 -1.43 13.26 -11.06
N VAL A 50 -0.51 13.45 -12.01
CA VAL A 50 0.21 12.35 -12.65
C VAL A 50 1.65 12.40 -12.17
N VAL A 51 2.07 11.33 -11.50
CA VAL A 51 3.41 11.21 -10.92
C VAL A 51 4.20 10.11 -11.62
N ASP A 52 5.51 10.26 -11.61
CA ASP A 52 6.39 9.16 -11.96
C ASP A 52 6.43 8.13 -10.84
N THR A 53 6.52 6.86 -11.22
CA THR A 53 6.59 5.72 -10.30
C THR A 53 7.84 4.90 -10.56
N ILE A 54 8.28 4.21 -9.51
CA ILE A 54 9.40 3.29 -9.52
C ILE A 54 8.94 1.93 -8.97
N SER A 55 9.40 0.83 -9.56
CA SER A 55 9.16 -0.49 -8.99
C SER A 55 10.14 -0.79 -7.86
N LEU A 56 9.77 -1.70 -6.96
CA LEU A 56 10.67 -2.14 -5.90
C LEU A 56 11.95 -2.80 -6.46
N ASP A 57 11.82 -3.52 -7.57
CA ASP A 57 12.96 -4.10 -8.31
C ASP A 57 13.96 -3.03 -8.76
N GLN A 58 13.46 -1.97 -9.39
CA GLN A 58 14.30 -0.84 -9.85
C GLN A 58 14.94 -0.14 -8.67
N LEU A 59 14.18 0.12 -7.60
CA LEU A 59 14.68 0.79 -6.41
C LEU A 59 15.80 0.00 -5.73
N ILE A 60 15.60 -1.30 -5.52
CA ILE A 60 16.61 -2.20 -4.92
C ILE A 60 17.86 -2.29 -5.80
N GLN A 61 17.69 -2.34 -7.12
CA GLN A 61 18.82 -2.34 -8.06
C GLN A 61 19.59 -1.02 -8.04
N GLN A 62 18.89 0.12 -8.11
CA GLN A 62 19.50 1.46 -8.12
C GLN A 62 20.26 1.76 -6.83
N LEU A 63 19.74 1.31 -5.68
CA LEU A 63 20.39 1.46 -4.39
C LEU A 63 21.52 0.41 -4.17
N GLY A 64 21.74 -0.52 -5.09
CA GLY A 64 22.77 -1.55 -4.97
C GLY A 64 22.53 -2.52 -3.80
N LEU A 65 21.29 -2.71 -3.37
CA LEU A 65 20.99 -3.51 -2.19
C LEU A 65 21.09 -5.00 -2.52
N GLU A 66 21.97 -5.69 -1.81
CA GLU A 66 22.10 -7.15 -1.87
C GLU A 66 21.16 -7.85 -0.88
N ARG A 67 20.78 -7.15 0.19
CA ARG A 67 19.91 -7.65 1.25
C ARG A 67 19.05 -6.53 1.81
N VAL A 68 17.79 -6.85 2.10
CA VAL A 68 16.84 -5.95 2.73
C VAL A 68 16.22 -6.66 3.93
N ASP A 69 16.57 -6.21 5.14
CA ASP A 69 16.09 -6.84 6.37
C ASP A 69 14.58 -6.69 6.57
N LEU A 70 14.04 -5.53 6.20
CA LEU A 70 12.63 -5.20 6.33
C LEU A 70 12.19 -4.23 5.24
N VAL A 71 11.05 -4.50 4.61
CA VAL A 71 10.32 -3.54 3.77
C VAL A 71 8.97 -3.23 4.42
N LYS A 72 8.66 -1.94 4.60
CA LYS A 72 7.28 -1.49 4.88
C LYS A 72 6.64 -1.06 3.55
N ILE A 73 5.44 -1.57 3.26
CA ILE A 73 4.63 -1.15 2.11
C ILE A 73 3.31 -0.56 2.62
N ASP A 74 3.08 0.70 2.28
CA ASP A 74 1.93 1.50 2.65
C ASP A 74 1.83 2.58 1.56
N ALA A 75 1.10 2.26 0.49
CA ALA A 75 1.14 2.95 -0.80
C ALA A 75 -0.25 3.42 -1.25
N GLU A 76 -1.16 3.58 -0.29
CA GLU A 76 -2.51 4.13 -0.43
C GLU A 76 -3.25 3.57 -1.66
N GLY A 77 -3.32 2.24 -1.75
CA GLY A 77 -4.12 1.49 -2.73
C GLY A 77 -3.33 0.77 -3.83
N SER A 78 -1.99 0.95 -3.88
CA SER A 78 -1.12 0.34 -4.89
C SER A 78 -0.44 -0.95 -4.42
N GLU A 79 -0.75 -1.46 -3.24
CA GLU A 79 0.02 -2.50 -2.57
C GLU A 79 -0.02 -3.83 -3.32
N GLU A 80 -1.20 -4.25 -3.78
CA GLU A 80 -1.34 -5.47 -4.59
C GLU A 80 -0.58 -5.36 -5.91
N THR A 81 -0.59 -4.19 -6.55
CA THR A 81 0.18 -3.92 -7.78
C THR A 81 1.67 -4.03 -7.52
N ILE A 82 2.17 -3.45 -6.42
CA ILE A 82 3.58 -3.54 -6.03
C ILE A 82 3.95 -5.00 -5.78
N ILE A 83 3.20 -5.72 -4.93
CA ILE A 83 3.47 -7.12 -4.57
C ILE A 83 3.50 -8.03 -5.81
N ASN A 84 2.56 -7.86 -6.73
CA ASN A 84 2.48 -8.68 -7.94
C ASN A 84 3.61 -8.39 -8.95
N ALA A 85 4.25 -7.22 -8.88
CA ALA A 85 5.30 -6.81 -9.81
C ALA A 85 6.73 -7.18 -9.36
N ILE A 86 6.91 -7.59 -8.10
CA ILE A 86 8.24 -7.93 -7.56
C ILE A 86 8.76 -9.22 -8.21
N SER A 87 9.97 -9.17 -8.77
CA SER A 87 10.60 -10.34 -9.38
C SER A 87 11.15 -11.31 -8.34
N LYS A 88 11.43 -12.55 -8.79
CA LYS A 88 12.02 -13.61 -7.95
C LYS A 88 13.37 -13.20 -7.34
N SER A 89 14.21 -12.49 -8.10
CA SER A 89 15.52 -12.02 -7.62
C SER A 89 15.37 -10.97 -6.54
N THR A 90 14.45 -10.03 -6.70
CA THR A 90 14.13 -9.04 -5.65
C THR A 90 13.53 -9.70 -4.42
N TRP A 91 12.61 -10.65 -4.59
CA TRP A 91 12.07 -11.42 -3.48
C TRP A 91 13.19 -12.08 -2.67
N ALA A 92 14.16 -12.71 -3.33
CA ALA A 92 15.27 -13.40 -2.66
C ALA A 92 16.08 -12.47 -1.72
N LYS A 93 16.10 -11.16 -1.95
CA LYS A 93 16.83 -10.19 -1.13
C LYS A 93 16.08 -9.73 0.13
N ILE A 94 14.76 -9.87 0.16
CA ILE A 94 13.90 -9.35 1.24
C ILE A 94 13.69 -10.40 2.33
N ASN A 95 14.04 -10.07 3.57
CA ASN A 95 13.93 -10.97 4.72
C ASN A 95 12.58 -10.87 5.46
N ALA A 96 12.02 -9.67 5.56
CA ALA A 96 10.73 -9.43 6.20
C ALA A 96 9.94 -8.31 5.50
N ILE A 97 8.62 -8.39 5.60
CA ILE A 97 7.69 -7.40 5.03
C ILE A 97 6.62 -7.08 6.05
N VAL A 98 6.30 -5.80 6.16
CA VAL A 98 5.09 -5.30 6.80
C VAL A 98 4.31 -4.52 5.76
N LEU A 99 3.09 -4.95 5.47
CA LEU A 99 2.26 -4.34 4.45
C LEU A 99 0.91 -3.93 5.05
N GLU A 100 0.52 -2.68 4.86
CA GLU A 100 -0.83 -2.18 5.17
C GLU A 100 -1.66 -2.15 3.89
N THR A 101 -2.86 -2.73 3.92
CA THR A 101 -3.80 -2.74 2.78
C THR A 101 -5.22 -2.72 3.29
N HIS A 102 -6.16 -2.35 2.43
CA HIS A 102 -7.59 -2.45 2.74
C HIS A 102 -8.15 -3.85 2.43
N ASP A 103 -9.11 -4.33 3.24
CA ASP A 103 -9.84 -5.59 3.05
C ASP A 103 -10.93 -5.45 1.97
N THR A 104 -10.52 -5.16 0.74
CA THR A 104 -11.42 -4.99 -0.40
C THR A 104 -11.33 -6.17 -1.36
N GLY A 105 -12.46 -6.84 -1.62
CA GLY A 105 -12.54 -7.98 -2.54
C GLY A 105 -11.65 -9.15 -2.09
N ASN A 106 -10.73 -9.58 -2.96
CA ASN A 106 -9.79 -10.68 -2.65
C ASN A 106 -8.35 -10.20 -2.38
N ARG A 107 -8.13 -8.89 -2.20
CA ARG A 107 -6.79 -8.28 -2.10
C ARG A 107 -5.91 -8.93 -1.05
N VAL A 108 -6.40 -9.05 0.18
CA VAL A 108 -5.66 -9.69 1.30
C VAL A 108 -5.28 -11.13 0.98
N LYS A 109 -6.18 -11.90 0.37
CA LYS A 109 -5.93 -13.30 -0.03
C LYS A 109 -4.88 -13.37 -1.14
N THR A 110 -4.96 -12.50 -2.14
CA THR A 110 -3.99 -12.43 -3.24
C THR A 110 -2.60 -12.10 -2.72
N ILE A 111 -2.47 -11.08 -1.88
CA ILE A 111 -1.18 -10.67 -1.30
C ILE A 111 -0.61 -11.78 -0.42
N LYS A 112 -1.43 -12.37 0.46
CA LYS A 112 -1.00 -13.50 1.31
C LYS A 112 -0.43 -14.65 0.48
N ARG A 113 -1.14 -15.06 -0.58
CA ARG A 113 -0.68 -16.12 -1.49
C ARG A 113 0.65 -15.75 -2.15
N LYS A 114 0.83 -14.51 -2.61
CA LYS A 114 2.10 -14.05 -3.20
C LYS A 114 3.27 -14.11 -2.23
N LEU A 115 3.04 -13.74 -0.97
CA LEU A 115 4.05 -13.84 0.09
C LEU A 115 4.41 -15.31 0.37
N GLU A 116 3.43 -16.21 0.38
CA GLU A 116 3.68 -17.65 0.54
C GLU A 116 4.46 -18.24 -0.67
N GLU A 117 4.10 -17.86 -1.90
CA GLU A 117 4.82 -18.21 -3.13
C GLU A 117 6.29 -17.74 -3.10
N ALA A 118 6.54 -16.56 -2.52
CA ALA A 118 7.86 -15.97 -2.31
C ALA A 118 8.66 -16.61 -1.14
N LYS A 119 8.15 -17.72 -0.56
CA LYS A 119 8.81 -18.54 0.47
C LYS A 119 9.03 -17.85 1.82
N PHE A 120 8.17 -16.89 2.17
CA PHE A 120 8.09 -16.43 3.56
C PHE A 120 7.51 -17.54 4.45
N ARG A 121 8.20 -17.89 5.54
CA ARG A 121 7.84 -19.03 6.42
C ARG A 121 6.64 -18.72 7.31
N SER A 122 6.47 -17.45 7.68
CA SER A 122 5.33 -16.99 8.47
C SER A 122 4.69 -15.80 7.77
N VAL A 123 3.38 -15.88 7.53
CA VAL A 123 2.56 -14.77 7.06
C VAL A 123 1.39 -14.60 8.03
N ARG A 124 1.42 -13.54 8.83
CA ARG A 124 0.38 -13.22 9.82
C ARG A 124 -0.46 -12.06 9.29
N VAL A 125 -1.77 -12.16 9.50
CA VAL A 125 -2.73 -11.12 9.14
C VAL A 125 -3.32 -10.57 10.43
N SER A 126 -3.32 -9.25 10.58
CA SER A 126 -4.01 -8.56 11.67
C SER A 126 -4.81 -7.39 11.13
N ARG A 127 -5.76 -6.88 11.90
CA ARG A 127 -6.61 -5.75 11.51
C ARG A 127 -6.39 -4.59 12.47
N ASP A 128 -6.49 -3.37 11.97
CA ASP A 128 -6.55 -2.20 12.84
C ASP A 128 -7.81 -2.28 13.70
N ARG A 129 -7.69 -1.91 14.98
CA ARG A 129 -8.79 -1.99 15.94
C ARG A 129 -9.83 -0.88 15.74
N ARG A 130 -9.40 0.28 15.25
CA ARG A 130 -10.22 1.48 15.02
C ARG A 130 -10.79 1.50 13.61
N VAL A 131 -10.03 0.99 12.64
CA VAL A 131 -10.43 0.95 11.22
C VAL A 131 -10.32 -0.48 10.72
N PRO A 132 -11.31 -1.36 10.97
CA PRO A 132 -11.20 -2.78 10.67
C PRO A 132 -10.97 -3.10 9.18
N SER A 133 -11.29 -2.17 8.27
CA SER A 133 -10.94 -2.29 6.86
C SER A 133 -9.44 -2.21 6.60
N ASN A 134 -8.64 -1.59 7.49
CA ASN A 134 -7.17 -1.61 7.41
C ASN A 134 -6.63 -2.93 7.96
N VAL A 135 -5.87 -3.62 7.12
CA VAL A 135 -5.30 -4.94 7.35
C VAL A 135 -3.79 -4.87 7.24
N TYR A 136 -3.10 -5.44 8.22
CA TYR A 136 -1.65 -5.59 8.23
C TYR A 136 -1.26 -7.02 7.92
N LEU A 137 -0.41 -7.21 6.92
CA LEU A 137 0.27 -8.46 6.63
C LEU A 137 1.72 -8.37 7.11
N HIS A 138 2.11 -9.27 8.00
CA HIS A 138 3.48 -9.42 8.48
C HIS A 138 4.05 -10.72 7.93
N ALA A 139 5.07 -10.63 7.08
CA ALA A 139 5.74 -11.79 6.51
C ALA A 139 7.22 -11.84 6.90
N ARG A 140 7.71 -13.04 7.26
CA ARG A 140 9.12 -13.25 7.64
C ARG A 140 9.63 -14.62 7.20
N ARG A 141 10.91 -14.69 6.82
CA ARG A 141 11.65 -15.93 6.54
C ARG A 141 12.25 -16.58 7.79
#